data_AF-A0A7X6YQU7-F1
#
_entry.id   AF-A0A7X6YQU7-F1
#
_cell.length_a   1.000
_cell.length_b   1.000
_cell.length_c   1.000
_cell.angle_alpha   90.00
_cell.angle_beta   90.00
_cell.angle_gamma   90.00
#
_symmetry.space_group_name_H-M   'P 1'
#
loop_
_entity.id
_entity.type
_entity.pdbx_description
1 polymer ?
#
loop_
_entity_poly.entity_id
_entity_poly.type
_entity_poly.pdbx_seq_one_letter_code
_entity_poly.pdbx_strand_id
1 'polypeptide(L)'
;MVFSSLFFLYAFLPLCIIATRLARTVKIQNIILLAFSLFFYAWGEPVWVFLMIVTVFGVWLIGLAMERSKSKAAAKAWLSLAVVLCLSSLLVFKYSGFIFETINNILGTSFPEPSFSLPIGISFYTFQTLTYIIDVYRGEAQVQKKFYNLM
;
A
#
# COMPACT_ATOMS: atom_id res chain seq x y z
N MET A 1 -10.24 12.38 3.16
CA MET A 1 -11.61 12.04 3.59
C MET A 1 -11.50 10.75 4.36
N VAL A 2 -12.25 10.57 5.44
CA VAL A 2 -12.26 9.28 6.18
C VAL A 2 -13.53 8.51 5.86
N PHE A 3 -13.47 7.18 5.97
CA PHE A 3 -14.61 6.29 5.68
C PHE A 3 -15.86 6.62 6.52
N SER A 4 -15.67 7.12 7.74
CA SER A 4 -16.74 7.53 8.65
C SER A 4 -17.33 8.91 8.39
N SER A 5 -16.80 9.67 7.42
CA SER A 5 -17.28 11.03 7.16
C SER A 5 -18.63 11.02 6.43
N LEU A 6 -19.51 11.97 6.76
CA LEU A 6 -20.81 12.14 6.09
C LEU A 6 -20.63 12.36 4.58
N PHE A 7 -19.60 13.11 4.18
CA PHE A 7 -19.27 13.32 2.77
C PHE A 7 -18.89 12.00 2.06
N PHE A 8 -18.17 11.10 2.73
CA PHE A 8 -17.89 9.76 2.20
C PHE A 8 -19.18 8.99 1.96
N LEU A 9 -20.03 8.91 2.99
CA LEU A 9 -21.22 8.06 2.99
C LEU A 9 -22.31 8.55 2.03
N TYR A 10 -22.55 9.86 1.95
CA TYR A 10 -23.70 10.42 1.23
C TYR A 10 -23.36 10.99 -0.15
N ALA A 11 -22.10 11.33 -0.42
CA ALA A 11 -21.69 11.86 -1.73
C ALA A 11 -20.74 10.91 -2.46
N PHE A 12 -19.59 10.61 -1.86
CA PHE A 12 -18.53 9.89 -2.54
C PHE A 12 -18.88 8.43 -2.87
N LEU A 13 -19.39 7.68 -1.89
CA LEU A 13 -19.73 6.27 -2.04
C LEU A 13 -20.89 6.06 -3.04
N PRO A 14 -22.03 6.80 -2.94
CA PRO A 14 -23.10 6.69 -3.92
C PRO A 14 -22.62 7.04 -5.34
N LEU A 15 -21.80 8.09 -5.48
CA LEU A 15 -21.25 8.48 -6.78
C LEU A 15 -20.35 7.37 -7.37
N CYS A 16 -19.50 6.75 -6.55
CA CYS A 16 -18.66 5.62 -6.96
C CYS A 16 -19.51 4.44 -7.44
N ILE A 17 -20.56 4.08 -6.69
CA ILE A 17 -21.48 2.98 -7.06
C ILE A 17 -22.22 3.30 -8.36
N ILE A 18 -22.74 4.52 -8.52
CA ILE A 18 -23.45 4.93 -9.74
C ILE A 18 -22.49 4.89 -10.94
N ALA A 19 -21.29 5.48 -10.81
CA ALA A 19 -20.31 5.50 -11.89
C ALA A 19 -19.89 4.09 -12.34
N THR A 20 -19.67 3.19 -11.39
CA THR A 20 -19.33 1.79 -11.70
C THR A 20 -20.49 1.02 -12.32
N ARG A 21 -21.73 1.28 -11.90
CA ARG A 21 -22.92 0.65 -12.52
C ARG A 21 -23.20 1.14 -13.93
N LEU A 22 -22.84 2.37 -14.26
CA LEU A 22 -22.96 2.93 -15.61
C LEU A 22 -21.90 2.40 -16.59
N ALA A 23 -20.81 1.83 -16.09
CA ALA A 23 -19.77 1.26 -16.93
C ALA A 23 -20.23 -0.03 -17.62
N ARG A 24 -20.11 -0.04 -18.95
CA ARG A 24 -20.58 -1.13 -19.83
C ARG A 24 -19.66 -2.36 -19.84
N THR A 25 -18.44 -2.25 -19.33
CA THR A 25 -17.46 -3.36 -19.34
C THR A 25 -16.72 -3.42 -18.01
N VAL A 26 -16.29 -4.63 -17.63
CA VAL A 26 -15.48 -4.88 -16.42
C VAL A 26 -14.18 -4.05 -16.44
N LYS A 27 -13.58 -3.86 -17.61
CA LYS A 27 -12.36 -3.02 -17.75
C LYS A 27 -12.63 -1.57 -17.33
N ILE A 28 -13.73 -0.98 -17.79
CA ILE A 28 -14.11 0.39 -17.43
C ILE A 28 -14.49 0.45 -15.94
N GLN A 29 -15.18 -0.57 -15.42
CA GLN A 29 -15.49 -0.66 -13.99
C GLN A 29 -14.23 -0.62 -13.13
N ASN A 30 -13.21 -1.43 -13.47
CA ASN A 30 -11.95 -1.46 -12.74
C ASN A 30 -11.20 -0.12 -12.83
N ILE A 31 -11.20 0.54 -13.99
CA ILE A 31 -10.60 1.87 -14.15
C ILE A 31 -11.31 2.90 -13.27
N ILE A 32 -12.64 2.90 -13.23
CA ILE A 32 -13.43 3.79 -12.37
C ILE A 32 -13.11 3.50 -10.90
N LEU A 33 -13.17 2.24 -10.47
CA LEU A 33 -12.86 1.84 -9.11
C LEU A 33 -11.45 2.27 -8.70
N LEU A 34 -10.47 2.08 -9.57
CA LEU A 34 -9.09 2.52 -9.34
C LEU A 34 -9.01 4.05 -9.21
N ALA A 35 -9.65 4.79 -10.11
CA ALA A 35 -9.66 6.26 -10.06
C ALA A 35 -10.30 6.80 -8.78
N PHE A 36 -11.46 6.27 -8.38
CA PHE A 36 -12.11 6.62 -7.11
C PHE A 36 -11.22 6.24 -5.92
N SER A 37 -10.62 5.06 -5.93
CA SER A 37 -9.73 4.63 -4.84
C SER A 37 -8.52 5.56 -4.70
N LEU A 38 -7.83 5.86 -5.80
CA LEU A 38 -6.70 6.79 -5.79
C LEU A 38 -7.11 8.19 -5.33
N PHE A 39 -8.26 8.69 -5.78
CA PHE A 39 -8.80 9.97 -5.33
C PHE A 39 -9.11 9.97 -3.83
N PHE A 40 -9.68 8.89 -3.30
CA PHE A 40 -9.95 8.74 -1.87
C PHE A 40 -8.66 8.83 -1.04
N TYR A 41 -7.62 8.10 -1.45
CA TYR A 41 -6.30 8.17 -0.81
C TYR A 41 -5.67 9.56 -0.93
N ALA A 42 -5.78 10.18 -2.11
CA ALA A 42 -5.23 11.51 -2.36
C ALA A 42 -5.92 12.63 -1.57
N TRP A 43 -7.21 12.47 -1.23
CA TRP A 43 -7.94 13.50 -0.48
C TRP A 43 -7.31 13.76 0.90
N GLY A 44 -6.79 12.73 1.56
CA GLY A 44 -6.13 12.91 2.85
C GLY A 44 -4.79 13.61 2.70
N GLU A 45 -3.89 12.95 1.98
CA GLU A 45 -2.51 13.40 1.81
C GLU A 45 -2.04 13.02 0.40
N PRO A 46 -2.15 13.92 -0.59
CA PRO A 46 -1.84 13.63 -1.99
C PRO A 46 -0.39 13.17 -2.19
N VAL A 47 0.53 13.73 -1.41
CA VAL A 47 1.97 13.43 -1.49
C VAL A 47 2.24 11.97 -1.15
N TRP A 48 1.53 11.39 -0.17
CA TRP A 48 1.77 10.02 0.27
C TRP A 48 1.12 8.95 -0.61
N VAL A 49 0.22 9.33 -1.52
CA VAL A 49 -0.23 8.42 -2.58
C VAL A 49 0.96 8.00 -3.44
N PHE A 50 1.91 8.91 -3.69
CA PHE A 50 3.13 8.57 -4.41
C PHE A 50 3.93 7.47 -3.71
N LEU A 51 4.05 7.53 -2.37
CA LEU A 51 4.71 6.48 -1.59
C LEU A 51 4.01 5.13 -1.76
N MET A 52 2.67 5.10 -1.73
CA MET A 52 1.90 3.86 -1.98
C MET A 52 2.20 3.31 -3.38
N ILE A 53 2.12 4.14 -4.42
CA ILE A 53 2.38 3.73 -5.80
C ILE A 53 3.81 3.17 -5.94
N VAL A 54 4.80 3.88 -5.40
CA VAL A 54 6.21 3.45 -5.43
C VAL A 54 6.41 2.15 -4.67
N THR A 55 5.76 1.97 -3.52
CA THR A 55 5.84 0.75 -2.71
C THR A 55 5.26 -0.45 -3.48
N VAL A 56 4.04 -0.31 -4.01
CA VAL A 56 3.39 -1.36 -4.80
C VAL A 56 4.18 -1.66 -6.07
N PHE A 57 4.73 -0.63 -6.73
CA PHE A 57 5.57 -0.79 -7.91
C PHE A 57 6.88 -1.51 -7.61
N GLY A 58 7.54 -1.18 -6.50
CA GLY A 58 8.75 -1.87 -6.04
C GLY A 58 8.49 -3.35 -5.77
N VAL A 59 7.38 -3.67 -5.09
CA VAL A 59 7.00 -5.07 -4.84
C VAL A 59 6.59 -5.79 -6.12
N TRP A 60 5.96 -5.10 -7.07
CA TRP A 60 5.67 -5.65 -8.39
C TRP A 60 6.94 -6.07 -9.13
N LEU A 61 7.96 -5.21 -9.15
CA LEU A 61 9.27 -5.52 -9.75
C LEU A 61 9.94 -6.71 -9.05
N ILE A 62 9.88 -6.74 -7.72
CA ILE A 62 10.41 -7.85 -6.92
C ILE A 62 9.67 -9.15 -7.24
N GLY A 63 8.34 -9.12 -7.40
CA GLY A 63 7.55 -10.27 -7.81
C GLY A 63 7.97 -10.82 -9.18
N LEU A 64 8.17 -9.95 -10.17
CA LEU A 64 8.67 -10.35 -11.49
C LEU A 64 10.09 -10.94 -11.43
N ALA A 65 10.97 -10.38 -10.60
CA ALA A 65 12.32 -10.92 -10.39
C ALA A 65 12.30 -12.27 -9.66
N MET A 66 11.40 -12.42 -8.69
CA MET A 66 11.19 -13.65 -7.94
C MET A 66 10.70 -14.79 -8.83
N GLU A 67 9.78 -14.53 -9.75
CA GLU A 67 9.30 -15.53 -10.71
C GLU A 67 10.40 -16.01 -11.68
N ARG A 68 11.31 -15.11 -12.08
CA ARG A 68 12.46 -15.46 -12.94
C ARG A 68 13.55 -16.26 -12.19
N SER A 69 13.47 -16.32 -10.87
CA SER A 69 14.48 -16.98 -10.05
C SER A 69 14.34 -18.50 -10.10
N LYS A 70 15.40 -19.20 -10.51
CA LYS A 70 15.41 -20.67 -10.64
C LYS A 70 15.62 -21.41 -9.30
N SER A 71 16.11 -20.72 -8.27
CA SER A 71 16.44 -21.29 -6.97
C SER A 71 15.49 -20.80 -5.88
N LYS A 72 15.07 -21.70 -4.99
CA LYS A 72 14.30 -21.36 -3.79
C LYS A 72 15.00 -20.34 -2.89
N ALA A 73 16.33 -20.38 -2.82
CA ALA A 73 17.11 -19.42 -2.03
C ALA A 73 17.02 -18.00 -2.60
N ALA A 74 17.10 -17.85 -3.93
CA ALA A 74 16.95 -16.57 -4.59
C ALA A 74 15.52 -16.03 -4.44
N ALA A 75 14.50 -16.88 -4.60
CA ALA A 75 13.11 -16.48 -4.36
C ALA A 75 12.87 -16.01 -2.91
N LYS A 76 13.47 -16.69 -1.92
CA LYS A 76 13.41 -16.28 -0.51
C LYS A 76 14.09 -14.92 -0.27
N ALA A 77 15.22 -14.66 -0.92
CA ALA A 77 15.91 -13.36 -0.83
C ALA A 77 15.04 -12.22 -1.38
N TRP A 78 14.37 -12.43 -2.52
CA TRP A 78 13.42 -11.48 -3.09
C TRP A 78 12.22 -11.24 -2.16
N LEU A 79 11.65 -12.31 -1.59
CA LEU A 79 10.59 -12.17 -0.60
C LEU A 79 11.07 -11.35 0.61
N SER A 80 12.24 -11.66 1.16
CA SER A 80 12.81 -10.91 2.28
C SER A 80 13.00 -9.44 1.95
N LEU A 81 13.46 -9.11 0.74
CA LEU A 81 13.57 -7.73 0.28
C LEU A 81 12.21 -7.01 0.24
N ALA A 82 11.17 -7.65 -0.32
CA ALA A 82 9.83 -7.08 -0.34
C ALA A 82 9.27 -6.86 1.07
N VAL A 83 9.48 -7.83 1.97
CA VAL A 83 9.05 -7.72 3.37
C VAL A 83 9.74 -6.55 4.07
N VAL A 84 11.06 -6.42 3.91
CA VAL A 84 11.83 -5.30 4.49
C VAL A 84 11.35 -3.96 3.93
N LEU A 85 11.09 -3.86 2.62
CA LEU A 85 10.60 -2.65 1.99
C LEU A 85 9.22 -2.24 2.55
N CYS A 86 8.28 -3.18 2.65
CA CYS A 86 6.95 -2.92 3.20
C CYS A 86 7.00 -2.54 4.69
N LEU A 87 7.71 -3.32 5.51
CA LEU A 87 7.76 -3.09 6.95
C LEU A 87 8.57 -1.85 7.33
N SER A 88 9.61 -1.49 6.58
CA SER A 88 10.36 -0.25 6.80
C SER A 88 9.49 0.97 6.56
N SER A 89 8.67 0.98 5.50
CA SER A 89 7.67 2.04 5.29
C SER A 89 6.70 2.14 6.47
N LEU A 90 6.19 1.00 6.98
CA LEU A 90 5.30 1.01 8.13
C LEU A 90 5.99 1.56 9.38
N LEU A 91 7.24 1.15 9.62
CA LEU A 91 8.02 1.57 10.79
C LEU A 91 8.30 3.08 10.77
N VAL A 92 8.74 3.62 9.64
CA VAL A 92 9.07 5.05 9.48
C VAL A 92 7.83 5.93 9.65
N PHE A 93 6.70 5.56 9.05
CA PHE A 93 5.52 6.43 9.03
C PHE A 93 4.57 6.24 10.21
N LYS A 94 4.48 5.02 10.76
CA LYS A 94 3.50 4.70 11.82
C LYS A 94 4.12 4.59 13.20
N TYR A 95 5.36 4.12 13.30
CA TYR A 95 5.97 3.77 14.59
C TYR A 95 7.14 4.67 14.98
N SER A 96 7.60 5.56 14.10
CA SER A 96 8.72 6.46 14.38
C SER A 96 8.47 7.31 15.62
N GLY A 97 7.33 8.02 15.72
CA GLY A 97 6.99 8.81 16.92
C GLY A 97 7.06 7.98 18.21
N PHE A 98 6.38 6.84 18.24
CA PHE A 98 6.39 5.92 19.38
C PHE A 98 7.79 5.41 19.75
N ILE A 99 8.63 5.09 18.75
CA ILE A 99 10.01 4.65 18.97
C ILE A 99 10.83 5.76 19.60
N PHE A 100 10.76 6.98 19.07
CA PHE A 100 11.51 8.13 19.59
C PHE A 100 11.04 8.52 20.99
N GLU A 101 9.72 8.53 21.24
CA GLU A 101 9.14 8.75 22.57
C GLU A 101 9.67 7.73 23.58
N THR A 102 9.68 6.44 23.21
CA THR A 102 10.18 5.37 24.08
C THR A 102 11.68 5.52 24.38
N ILE A 103 12.48 5.85 23.37
CA ILE A 103 13.93 6.08 23.52
C ILE A 103 14.20 7.28 24.43
N ASN A 104 13.47 8.38 24.23
CA ASN A 104 13.56 9.58 25.05
C ASN A 104 13.23 9.28 26.52
N ASN A 105 12.16 8.52 26.76
CA ASN A 105 11.72 8.14 28.11
C ASN A 105 12.72 7.21 28.83
N ILE A 106 13.34 6.26 28.11
CA ILE A 106 14.27 5.30 28.72
C ILE A 106 15.66 5.91 28.95
N LEU A 107 16.17 6.66 27.97
CA LEU A 107 17.54 7.20 28.01
C LEU A 107 17.63 8.60 28.63
N GLY A 108 16.49 9.22 28.97
CA GLY A 108 16.46 10.61 29.43
C GLY A 108 16.94 11.59 28.34
N THR A 109 16.77 11.22 27.08
CA THR A 109 17.17 12.04 25.92
C THR A 109 16.00 12.85 25.40
N SER A 110 16.29 13.88 24.59
CA SER A 110 15.30 14.78 23.99
C SER A 110 15.46 14.83 22.47
N PHE A 111 15.54 13.66 21.83
CA PHE A 111 15.59 13.61 20.37
C PHE A 111 14.28 14.17 19.78
N PRO A 112 14.37 15.01 18.74
CA PRO A 112 13.18 15.55 18.09
C PRO A 112 12.37 14.42 17.46
N GLU A 113 11.08 14.37 17.81
CA GLU A 113 10.16 13.39 17.27
C GLU A 113 9.86 13.67 15.80
N PRO A 114 9.91 12.66 14.92
CA PRO A 114 9.55 12.85 13.52
C PRO A 114 8.05 13.16 13.37
N SER A 115 7.73 14.34 12.86
CA SER A 115 6.34 14.77 12.58
C SER A 115 5.96 14.45 11.13
N PHE A 116 5.77 13.18 10.82
CA PHE A 116 5.24 12.78 9.52
C PHE A 116 3.70 12.78 9.51
N SER A 117 3.08 13.41 8.51
CA SER A 117 1.66 13.18 8.23
C SER A 117 1.47 11.70 7.86
N LEU A 118 0.56 11.02 8.55
CA LEU A 118 0.29 9.60 8.32
C LEU A 118 -0.46 9.41 6.99
N PRO A 119 0.05 8.57 6.07
CA PRO A 119 -0.69 8.23 4.87
C PRO A 119 -1.97 7.46 5.22
N ILE A 120 -3.10 7.90 4.67
CA ILE A 120 -4.37 7.19 4.83
C ILE A 120 -4.19 5.74 4.35
N GLY A 121 -4.56 4.79 5.21
CA GLY A 121 -4.55 3.38 4.86
C GLY A 121 -3.17 2.77 4.61
N ILE A 122 -2.07 3.36 5.14
CA ILE A 122 -0.72 2.78 5.04
C ILE A 122 -0.66 1.32 5.47
N SER A 123 -1.29 0.99 6.59
CA SER A 123 -1.34 -0.39 7.06
C SER A 123 -2.09 -1.29 6.07
N PHE A 124 -3.20 -0.81 5.49
CA PHE A 124 -4.02 -1.60 4.57
C PHE A 124 -3.26 -1.96 3.30
N TYR A 125 -2.72 -0.98 2.56
CA TYR A 125 -2.02 -1.28 1.32
C TYR A 125 -0.71 -2.05 1.58
N THR A 126 -0.04 -1.80 2.71
CA THR A 126 1.20 -2.52 3.07
C THR A 126 0.91 -4.00 3.32
N PHE A 127 -0.11 -4.33 4.12
CA PHE A 127 -0.48 -5.71 4.38
C PHE A 127 -1.05 -6.40 3.14
N GLN A 128 -1.85 -5.71 2.33
CA GLN A 128 -2.33 -6.27 1.06
C GLN A 128 -1.17 -6.61 0.11
N THR A 129 -0.19 -5.72 0.02
CA THR A 129 1.02 -5.91 -0.81
C THR A 129 1.89 -7.06 -0.28
N LEU A 130 2.02 -7.18 1.05
CA LEU A 130 2.70 -8.30 1.70
C LEU A 130 2.00 -9.63 1.43
N THR A 131 0.69 -9.69 1.59
CA THR A 131 -0.10 -10.90 1.29
C THR A 131 0.13 -11.33 -0.16
N TYR A 132 0.01 -10.40 -1.11
CA TYR A 132 0.26 -10.69 -2.53
C TYR A 132 1.65 -11.33 -2.76
N ILE A 133 2.73 -10.72 -2.28
CA ILE A 133 4.09 -11.24 -2.56
C ILE A 133 4.36 -12.56 -1.83
N ILE A 134 3.77 -12.76 -0.65
CA ILE A 134 3.86 -14.02 0.09
C ILE A 134 3.12 -15.14 -0.66
N ASP A 135 1.92 -14.87 -1.15
CA ASP A 135 1.11 -15.83 -1.91
C ASP A 135 1.81 -16.21 -3.22
N VAL A 136 2.43 -15.24 -3.89
CA VAL A 136 3.29 -15.51 -5.06
C VAL A 136 4.46 -16.42 -4.67
N TYR A 137 5.17 -16.14 -3.57
CA TYR A 137 6.28 -16.97 -3.12
C TYR A 137 5.85 -18.41 -2.79
N ARG A 138 4.64 -18.57 -2.23
CA ARG A 138 4.04 -19.88 -1.92
C ARG A 138 3.50 -20.61 -3.15
N GLY A 139 3.37 -19.93 -4.28
CA GLY A 139 2.72 -20.47 -5.48
C GLY A 139 1.19 -20.53 -5.38
N GLU A 140 0.60 -19.85 -4.39
CA GLU A 140 -0.85 -19.72 -4.20
C GLU A 140 -1.44 -18.66 -5.14
N ALA A 141 -0.61 -17.72 -5.62
CA ALA A 141 -0.97 -16.71 -6.61
C ALA A 141 0.07 -16.63 -7.74
N GLN A 142 -0.38 -16.25 -8.95
CA GLN A 142 0.52 -15.93 -10.06
C GLN A 142 0.98 -14.46 -10.00
N VAL A 143 2.23 -14.21 -10.42
CA VAL A 143 2.72 -12.83 -10.56
C VAL A 143 1.92 -12.07 -11.60
N GLN A 144 1.42 -10.90 -11.22
CA GLN A 144 0.79 -9.97 -12.14
C GLN A 144 1.82 -9.42 -13.13
N LYS A 145 1.64 -9.70 -14.42
CA LYS A 145 2.55 -9.25 -15.50
C LYS A 145 2.42 -7.77 -15.82
N LYS A 146 1.29 -7.17 -15.48
CA LYS A 146 0.98 -5.77 -15.76
C LYS A 146 0.70 -5.05 -14.45
N PHE A 147 1.38 -3.93 -14.24
CA PHE A 147 1.31 -3.19 -12.98
C PHE A 147 -0.11 -2.77 -12.59
N TYR A 148 -0.90 -2.30 -13.55
CA TYR A 148 -2.27 -1.85 -13.30
C TYR A 148 -3.25 -2.99 -12.92
N ASN A 149 -2.85 -4.26 -13.05
CA ASN A 149 -3.64 -5.38 -12.52
C ASN A 149 -3.36 -5.64 -11.04
N LEU A 150 -2.24 -5.12 -10.51
CA LEU A 150 -1.88 -5.23 -9.10
C LEU A 150 -2.47 -4.07 -8.27
N MET A 151 -2.65 -2.91 -8.90
CA MET A 151 -3.37 -1.76 -8.34
C MET A 151 -4.88 -2.02 -8.29
#